data_AF-A0A972QB64-F1
#
_entry.id   AF-A0A972QB64-F1
#
_cell.length_a   1.000
_cell.length_b   1.000
_cell.length_c   1.000
_cell.angle_alpha   90.00
_cell.angle_beta   90.00
_cell.angle_gamma   90.00
#
_symmetry.space_group_name_H-M   'P 1'
#
loop_
_entity.id
_entity.type
_entity.pdbx_description
1 polymer ?
#
loop_
_entity_poly.entity_id
_entity_poly.type
_entity_poly.pdbx_seq_one_letter_code
_entity_poly.pdbx_strand_id
1 'polypeptide(L)'
;MEHISEYRLIEYNSGELEGDEMSEVENHLESCDKCRERLIALREDLGAVAAVFPAEPEAAFWASYLPRLRSKMEKGSSVVFGYIHQLSTALVGAAAAAVLLIFLNGGFNTKTVPLYFEEWSAVNLYEPLPTDIDSETFNEAFSQIAGLSQPEFMPVNDYDITEMLNQLSSDEVNQIFDFMENQSIL
;
A
#
# COMPACT_ATOMS: atom_id res chain seq x y z
N MET A 1 26.31 9.10 -20.90
CA MET A 1 26.38 9.38 -19.46
C MET A 1 25.10 8.86 -18.87
N GLU A 2 25.21 7.98 -17.87
CA GLU A 2 24.06 7.51 -17.11
C GLU A 2 23.54 8.67 -16.25
N HIS A 3 22.23 8.85 -16.19
CA HIS A 3 21.61 9.93 -15.39
C HIS A 3 21.27 9.40 -14.01
N ILE A 4 21.30 10.27 -12.99
CA ILE A 4 20.81 9.93 -11.65
C ILE A 4 19.32 9.57 -11.72
N SER A 5 18.93 8.52 -11.00
CA SER A 5 17.53 8.12 -10.85
C SER A 5 16.71 9.20 -10.15
N GLU A 6 15.43 9.28 -10.48
CA GLU A 6 14.53 10.28 -9.90
C GLU A 6 14.43 10.16 -8.37
N TYR A 7 14.35 8.93 -7.86
CA TYR A 7 14.32 8.65 -6.43
C TYR A 7 15.52 9.23 -5.68
N ARG A 8 16.73 9.11 -6.23
CA ARG A 8 17.95 9.64 -5.60
C ARG A 8 18.01 11.17 -5.65
N LEU A 9 17.36 11.81 -6.63
CA LEU A 9 17.17 13.27 -6.64
C LEU A 9 16.19 13.73 -5.56
N ILE A 10 15.15 12.93 -5.26
CA ILE A 10 14.21 13.19 -4.15
C ILE A 10 14.94 13.09 -2.81
N GLU A 11 15.71 12.01 -2.58
CA GLU A 11 16.52 11.83 -1.36
C GLU A 11 17.56 12.95 -1.18
N TYR A 12 18.18 13.40 -2.27
CA TYR A 12 19.07 14.56 -2.25
C TYR A 12 18.33 15.84 -1.85
N ASN A 13 17.12 16.05 -2.37
CA ASN A 13 16.32 17.24 -2.09
C ASN A 13 15.72 17.23 -0.67
N SER A 14 15.38 16.05 -0.12
CA SER A 14 14.92 15.89 1.27
C SER A 14 16.06 15.98 2.29
N GLY A 15 17.32 15.88 1.83
CA GLY A 15 18.50 15.85 2.70
C GLY A 15 18.70 14.51 3.41
N GLU A 16 18.16 13.43 2.84
CA GLU A 16 18.28 12.07 3.36
C GLU A 16 19.60 11.39 2.96
N LEU A 17 20.29 11.91 1.93
CA LEU A 17 21.61 11.42 1.54
C LEU A 17 22.71 11.97 2.46
N GLU A 18 23.59 11.09 2.94
CA GLU A 18 24.70 11.45 3.81
C GLU A 18 26.07 11.10 3.19
N GLY A 19 27.11 11.83 3.59
CA GLY A 19 28.51 11.50 3.30
C GLY A 19 28.85 11.36 1.81
N ASP A 20 29.30 10.17 1.43
CA ASP A 20 29.79 9.88 0.07
C ASP A 20 28.68 9.95 -0.97
N GLU A 21 27.46 9.54 -0.63
CA GLU A 21 26.32 9.54 -1.57
C GLU A 21 25.89 10.96 -1.94
N MET A 22 25.89 11.87 -0.97
CA MET A 22 25.66 13.29 -1.20
C MET A 22 26.72 13.88 -2.14
N SER A 23 27.99 13.55 -1.86
CA SER A 23 29.13 14.02 -2.67
C SER A 23 29.07 13.50 -4.12
N GLU A 24 28.66 12.25 -4.33
CA GLU A 24 28.46 11.68 -5.66
C GLU A 24 27.39 12.42 -6.46
N VAL A 25 26.24 12.71 -5.82
CA VAL A 25 25.15 13.44 -6.47
C VAL A 25 25.56 14.87 -6.79
N GLU A 26 26.26 15.56 -5.88
CA GLU A 26 26.76 16.92 -6.11
C GLU A 26 27.74 16.97 -7.29
N ASN A 27 28.73 16.09 -7.32
CA ASN A 27 29.69 16.01 -8.43
C ASN A 27 29.00 15.73 -9.79
N HIS A 28 27.95 14.90 -9.79
CA HIS A 28 27.16 14.66 -10.99
C HIS A 28 26.35 15.90 -11.40
N LEU A 29 25.72 16.58 -10.43
CA LEU A 29 24.97 17.80 -10.66
C LEU A 29 25.85 18.95 -11.13
N GLU A 30 27.16 18.97 -10.85
CA GLU A 30 28.13 19.93 -11.41
C GLU A 30 28.42 19.69 -12.90
N SER A 31 28.35 18.43 -13.36
CA SER A 31 28.72 18.05 -14.72
C SER A 31 27.54 17.79 -15.65
N CYS A 32 26.32 17.61 -15.14
CA CYS A 32 25.15 17.23 -15.94
C CYS A 32 24.02 18.29 -15.90
N ASP A 33 23.91 19.09 -16.97
CA ASP A 33 22.83 20.09 -17.14
C ASP A 33 21.42 19.49 -17.00
N LYS A 34 21.18 18.33 -17.62
CA LYS A 34 19.87 17.68 -17.61
C LYS A 34 19.41 17.27 -16.20
N CYS A 35 20.34 16.81 -15.35
CA CYS A 35 20.01 16.46 -13.97
C CYS A 35 19.76 17.71 -13.12
N ARG A 36 20.45 18.83 -13.40
CA ARG A 36 20.13 20.13 -12.78
C ARG A 36 18.74 20.63 -13.16
N GLU A 37 18.39 20.59 -14.45
CA GLU A 37 17.06 20.99 -14.92
C GLU A 37 15.96 20.17 -14.26
N ARG A 38 16.15 18.84 -14.15
CA ARG A 38 15.22 17.95 -13.44
C ARG A 38 15.08 18.30 -11.96
N LEU A 39 16.19 18.58 -11.27
CA LEU A 39 16.16 18.98 -9.87
C LEU A 39 15.43 20.33 -9.67
N ILE A 40 15.57 21.27 -10.61
CA ILE A 40 14.83 22.55 -10.58
C ILE A 40 13.34 22.29 -10.74
N ALA A 41 12.92 21.51 -11.75
CA ALA A 41 11.52 21.17 -11.97
C ALA A 41 10.91 20.46 -10.75
N LEU A 42 11.62 19.48 -10.17
CA LEU A 42 11.19 18.79 -8.95
C LEU A 42 10.96 19.77 -7.79
N ARG A 43 11.84 20.76 -7.61
CA ARG A 43 11.70 21.78 -6.55
C ARG A 43 10.53 22.72 -6.80
N GLU A 44 10.26 23.07 -8.06
CA GLU A 44 9.09 23.88 -8.44
C GLU A 44 7.79 23.13 -8.16
N ASP A 45 7.71 21.86 -8.54
CA ASP A 45 6.55 21.00 -8.29
C ASP A 45 6.29 20.81 -6.79
N LEU A 46 7.34 20.47 -6.01
CA LEU A 46 7.24 20.35 -4.56
C LEU A 46 6.87 21.68 -3.89
N GLY A 47 7.36 22.80 -4.42
CA GLY A 47 7.00 24.14 -3.96
C GLY A 47 5.53 24.47 -4.22
N ALA A 48 5.01 24.11 -5.40
CA ALA A 48 3.60 24.30 -5.74
C ALA A 48 2.70 23.46 -4.83
N VAL A 49 3.07 22.20 -4.60
CA VAL A 49 2.36 21.29 -3.69
C VAL A 49 2.39 21.83 -2.26
N ALA A 50 3.55 22.28 -1.76
CA ALA A 50 3.68 22.89 -0.44
C ALA A 50 2.84 24.16 -0.26
N ALA A 51 2.60 24.92 -1.34
CA ALA A 51 1.75 26.10 -1.31
C ALA A 51 0.25 25.78 -1.20
N VAL A 52 -0.17 24.59 -1.65
CA VAL A 52 -1.55 24.11 -1.53
C VAL A 52 -1.82 23.55 -0.13
N PHE A 53 -0.82 22.94 0.49
CA PHE A 53 -0.98 22.43 1.84
C PHE A 53 -1.15 23.57 2.85
N PRO A 54 -2.22 23.53 3.67
CA PRO A 54 -2.46 24.56 4.67
C PRO A 54 -1.32 24.59 5.68
N ALA A 55 -1.13 25.76 6.31
CA ALA A 55 -0.17 25.93 7.40
C ALA A 55 -0.33 24.82 8.46
N GLU A 56 0.79 24.48 9.11
CA GLU A 56 0.85 23.42 10.11
C GLU A 56 -0.30 23.56 11.12
N PRO A 57 -1.12 22.51 11.34
CA PRO A 57 -2.25 22.60 12.24
C PRO A 57 -1.82 23.02 13.64
N GLU A 58 -2.63 23.85 14.30
CA GLU A 58 -2.35 24.25 15.68
C GLU A 58 -2.17 23.04 16.60
N ALA A 59 -1.32 23.12 17.62
CA ALA A 59 -1.07 22.01 18.55
C ALA A 59 -2.36 21.43 19.19
N ALA A 60 -3.39 22.27 19.35
CA ALA A 60 -4.71 21.85 19.83
C ALA A 60 -5.43 20.88 18.87
N PHE A 61 -5.24 21.02 17.56
CA PHE A 61 -5.75 20.09 16.56
C PHE A 61 -5.21 18.68 16.83
N TRP A 62 -3.88 18.54 16.94
CA TRP A 62 -3.21 17.26 17.19
C TRP A 62 -3.62 16.61 18.50
N ALA A 63 -3.77 17.41 19.57
CA ALA A 63 -4.26 16.93 20.86
C ALA A 63 -5.65 16.28 20.75
N SER A 64 -6.51 16.77 19.86
CA SER A 64 -7.85 16.21 19.62
C SER A 64 -7.89 15.09 18.57
N TYR A 65 -6.99 15.13 17.59
CA TYR A 65 -6.97 14.23 16.45
C TYR A 65 -6.34 12.87 16.78
N LEU A 66 -5.20 12.86 17.49
CA LEU A 66 -4.49 11.62 17.81
C LEU A 66 -5.32 10.61 18.62
N PRO A 67 -6.13 11.02 19.64
CA PRO A 67 -7.02 10.09 20.32
C PRO A 67 -8.07 9.46 19.41
N ARG A 68 -8.59 10.22 18.41
CA ARG A 68 -9.56 9.70 17.44
C ARG A 68 -8.94 8.67 16.52
N LEU A 69 -7.73 8.95 16.02
CA LEU A 69 -6.94 7.99 15.24
C LEU A 69 -6.68 6.71 16.02
N ARG A 70 -6.19 6.83 17.26
CA ARG A 70 -5.96 5.67 18.13
C ARG A 70 -7.24 4.87 18.36
N SER A 71 -8.36 5.55 18.64
CA SER A 71 -9.65 4.88 18.83
C SER A 71 -10.11 4.14 17.58
N LYS A 72 -9.86 4.68 16.38
CA LYS A 72 -10.16 3.96 15.11
C LYS A 72 -9.28 2.72 14.94
N MET A 73 -7.98 2.81 15.24
CA MET A 73 -7.08 1.66 15.16
C MET A 73 -7.43 0.56 16.18
N GLU A 74 -7.75 0.94 17.42
CA GLU A 74 -8.16 0.00 18.47
C GLU A 74 -9.50 -0.68 18.15
N LYS A 75 -10.47 0.08 17.60
CA LYS A 75 -11.78 -0.47 17.22
C LYS A 75 -11.67 -1.42 16.03
N GLY A 76 -10.91 -1.07 15.00
CA GLY A 76 -10.72 -1.92 13.81
C GLY A 76 -9.92 -3.20 14.09
N SER A 77 -9.00 -3.18 15.06
CA SER A 77 -8.16 -4.33 15.41
C SER A 77 -8.90 -5.42 16.20
N SER A 78 -9.90 -5.06 17.02
CA SER A 78 -10.44 -6.01 18.00
C SER A 78 -11.34 -7.11 17.43
N VAL A 79 -12.02 -6.90 16.30
CA VAL A 79 -12.95 -7.89 15.75
C VAL A 79 -12.21 -9.01 15.02
N VAL A 80 -11.18 -8.68 14.23
CA VAL A 80 -10.41 -9.65 13.46
C VAL A 80 -9.49 -10.48 14.37
N PHE A 81 -8.93 -9.88 15.42
CA PHE A 81 -8.02 -10.58 16.34
C PHE A 81 -8.71 -11.70 17.13
N GLY A 82 -10.00 -11.53 17.46
CA GLY A 82 -10.79 -12.57 18.14
C GLY A 82 -11.01 -13.83 17.28
N TYR A 83 -11.34 -13.65 15.99
CA TYR A 83 -11.55 -14.75 15.06
C TYR A 83 -10.23 -15.46 14.71
N ILE A 84 -9.15 -14.71 14.48
CA ILE A 84 -7.83 -15.29 14.17
C ILE A 84 -7.29 -16.07 15.38
N HIS A 85 -7.50 -15.58 16.61
CA HIS A 85 -7.02 -16.29 17.81
C HIS A 85 -7.80 -17.60 18.07
N GLN A 86 -9.07 -17.69 17.70
CA GLN A 86 -9.81 -18.95 17.79
C GLN A 86 -9.31 -19.98 16.77
N LEU A 87 -9.05 -19.57 15.53
CA LEU A 87 -8.49 -20.45 14.50
C LEU A 87 -7.05 -20.88 14.80
N SER A 88 -6.21 -20.00 15.36
CA SER A 88 -4.81 -20.33 15.66
C SER A 88 -4.68 -21.40 16.75
N THR A 89 -5.50 -21.35 17.81
CA THR A 89 -5.47 -22.38 18.86
C THR A 89 -5.90 -23.76 18.36
N ALA A 90 -6.87 -23.82 17.44
CA ALA A 90 -7.29 -25.07 16.82
C ALA A 90 -6.20 -25.65 15.90
N LEU A 91 -5.57 -24.81 15.08
CA LEU A 91 -4.49 -25.23 14.16
C LEU A 91 -3.22 -25.67 14.92
N VAL A 92 -2.83 -24.96 15.97
CA VAL A 92 -1.68 -25.34 16.82
C VAL A 92 -1.96 -26.69 17.50
N GLY A 93 -3.18 -26.91 17.99
CA GLY A 93 -3.58 -28.20 18.56
C GLY A 93 -3.51 -29.34 17.54
N ALA A 94 -4.00 -29.12 16.32
CA ALA A 94 -3.95 -30.11 15.24
C ALA A 94 -2.50 -30.43 14.81
N ALA A 95 -1.65 -29.40 14.68
CA ALA A 95 -0.24 -29.57 14.34
C ALA A 95 0.50 -30.36 15.43
N ALA A 96 0.28 -30.05 16.71
CA ALA A 96 0.86 -30.78 17.83
C ALA A 96 0.42 -32.25 17.85
N ALA A 97 -0.87 -32.52 17.59
CA ALA A 97 -1.40 -33.89 17.50
C ALA A 97 -0.80 -34.66 16.32
N ALA A 98 -0.65 -34.02 15.16
CA ALA A 98 -0.01 -34.63 13.98
C ALA A 98 1.46 -34.99 14.24
N VAL A 99 2.22 -34.08 14.87
CA VAL A 99 3.61 -34.35 15.28
C VAL A 99 3.67 -35.51 16.27
N LEU A 100 2.77 -35.57 17.25
CA LEU A 100 2.70 -36.66 18.22
C LEU A 100 2.38 -38.01 17.56
N LEU A 101 1.46 -38.03 16.60
CA LEU A 101 1.12 -39.23 15.82
C LEU A 101 2.29 -39.71 14.95
N ILE A 102 3.07 -38.79 14.36
CA ILE A 102 4.29 -39.13 13.62
C ILE A 102 5.34 -39.74 14.55
N PHE A 103 5.51 -39.18 15.76
CA PHE A 103 6.41 -39.71 16.79
C PHE A 103 6.00 -41.11 17.27
N LEU A 104 4.71 -41.34 17.54
CA LEU A 104 4.20 -42.62 18.05
C LEU A 104 4.24 -43.74 17.00
N ASN A 105 4.06 -43.42 15.72
CA ASN A 105 4.15 -44.40 14.63
C ASN A 105 5.59 -44.73 14.20
N GLY A 106 6.62 -44.26 14.94
CA GLY A 106 8.02 -44.65 14.70
C GLY A 106 8.61 -44.15 13.38
N GLY A 107 8.02 -43.10 12.80
CA GLY A 107 8.27 -42.65 11.42
C GLY A 107 9.48 -41.72 11.22
N PHE A 108 10.41 -41.60 12.16
CA PHE A 108 11.64 -40.82 11.91
C PHE A 108 12.68 -41.69 11.19
N ASN A 109 12.41 -41.96 9.91
CA ASN A 109 13.44 -42.41 8.98
C ASN A 109 14.28 -41.17 8.63
N THR A 110 15.40 -40.95 9.33
CA THR A 110 16.22 -39.71 9.28
C THR A 110 16.94 -39.46 7.95
N LYS A 111 16.49 -40.03 6.85
CA LYS A 111 16.97 -39.70 5.51
C LYS A 111 16.29 -38.41 5.06
N THR A 112 16.88 -37.30 5.47
CA THR A 112 16.76 -35.97 4.84
C THR A 112 15.35 -35.59 4.43
N VAL A 113 14.58 -35.02 5.36
CA VAL A 113 13.54 -34.07 4.95
C VAL A 113 14.32 -32.86 4.45
N PRO A 114 14.35 -32.55 3.13
CA PRO A 114 14.84 -31.26 2.71
C PRO A 114 13.95 -30.25 3.39
N LEU A 115 14.52 -29.48 4.32
CA LEU A 115 13.92 -28.23 4.73
C LEU A 115 13.91 -27.38 3.46
N TYR A 116 12.88 -27.52 2.64
CA TYR A 116 12.44 -26.48 1.74
C TYR A 116 12.00 -25.34 2.66
N PHE A 117 12.99 -24.60 3.14
CA PHE A 117 12.85 -23.19 3.42
C PHE A 117 12.65 -22.58 2.03
N GLU A 118 11.45 -22.76 1.47
CA GLU A 118 10.96 -21.77 0.54
C GLU A 118 11.03 -20.48 1.33
N GLU A 119 11.88 -19.61 0.87
CA GLU A 119 12.02 -18.26 1.34
C GLU A 119 10.59 -17.67 1.35
N TRP A 120 9.99 -17.54 2.53
CA TRP A 120 8.76 -16.78 2.74
C TRP A 120 9.07 -15.28 2.56
N SER A 121 9.80 -14.91 1.50
CA SER A 121 10.17 -13.52 1.18
C SER A 121 9.01 -12.73 0.59
N ALA A 122 7.88 -13.35 0.27
CA ALA A 122 6.69 -12.61 -0.10
C ALA A 122 5.45 -13.50 0.02
N VAL A 123 4.85 -13.56 1.22
CA VAL A 123 3.38 -13.53 1.21
C VAL A 123 3.06 -12.14 0.67
N ASN A 124 2.83 -12.07 -0.64
CA ASN A 124 2.22 -10.90 -1.27
C ASN A 124 0.82 -10.78 -0.66
N LEU A 125 0.74 -10.07 0.47
CA LEU A 125 -0.51 -9.57 1.06
C LEU A 125 -1.16 -8.51 0.15
N TYR A 126 -0.52 -8.17 -0.96
CA TYR A 126 -1.16 -7.61 -2.13
C TYR A 126 -1.50 -8.75 -3.09
N GLU A 127 -2.73 -9.27 -3.03
CA GLU A 127 -3.35 -9.64 -4.29
C GLU A 127 -3.29 -8.38 -5.16
N PRO A 128 -2.59 -8.40 -6.30
CA PRO A 128 -2.62 -7.26 -7.20
C PRO A 128 -4.09 -7.02 -7.52
N LEU A 129 -4.59 -5.83 -7.19
CA LEU A 129 -5.89 -5.38 -7.67
C LEU A 129 -5.95 -5.68 -9.17
N PRO A 130 -7.03 -6.28 -9.68
CA PRO A 130 -7.14 -6.64 -11.09
C PRO A 130 -6.81 -5.41 -11.92
N THR A 131 -5.65 -5.46 -12.59
CA THR A 131 -5.11 -4.35 -13.40
C THR A 131 -5.88 -4.16 -14.69
N ASP A 132 -6.85 -5.04 -14.95
CA ASP A 132 -7.57 -5.13 -16.22
C ASP A 132 -8.99 -4.56 -16.13
N ILE A 133 -9.35 -3.90 -15.02
CA ILE A 133 -10.60 -3.13 -14.97
C ILE A 133 -10.40 -1.91 -15.88
N ASP A 134 -11.00 -1.95 -17.06
CA ASP A 134 -11.00 -0.78 -17.92
C ASP A 134 -11.75 0.39 -17.24
N SER A 135 -11.27 1.61 -17.52
CA SER A 135 -11.83 2.84 -16.95
C SER A 135 -13.32 3.04 -17.25
N GLU A 136 -13.86 2.39 -18.28
CA GLU A 136 -15.27 2.48 -18.67
C GLU A 136 -16.14 1.70 -17.69
N THR A 137 -15.72 0.47 -17.36
CA THR A 137 -16.38 -0.43 -16.42
C THR A 137 -16.37 0.12 -14.99
N PHE A 138 -15.25 0.72 -14.57
CA PHE A 138 -15.16 1.38 -13.25
C PHE A 138 -16.12 2.58 -13.15
N ASN A 139 -16.17 3.44 -14.19
CA ASN A 139 -17.05 4.62 -14.21
C ASN A 139 -18.54 4.22 -14.22
N GLU A 140 -18.90 3.15 -14.92
CA GLU A 140 -20.26 2.63 -14.94
C GLU A 140 -20.69 2.15 -13.54
N ALA A 141 -19.86 1.33 -12.88
CA ALA A 141 -20.11 0.85 -11.52
C ALA A 141 -20.20 2.00 -10.50
N PHE A 142 -19.28 2.97 -10.57
CA PHE A 142 -19.26 4.13 -9.68
C PHE A 142 -20.52 5.00 -9.85
N SER A 143 -20.97 5.23 -11.08
CA SER A 143 -22.16 6.05 -11.36
C SER A 143 -23.45 5.43 -10.81
N GLN A 144 -23.59 4.10 -10.88
CA GLN A 144 -24.76 3.39 -10.33
C GLN A 144 -24.81 3.48 -8.81
N ILE A 145 -23.66 3.38 -8.14
CA ILE A 145 -23.58 3.37 -6.67
C ILE A 145 -23.73 4.78 -6.10
N ALA A 146 -23.12 5.79 -6.72
CA ALA A 146 -23.21 7.18 -6.28
C ALA A 146 -24.58 7.84 -6.58
N GLY A 147 -25.46 7.17 -7.33
CA GLY A 147 -26.76 7.73 -7.75
C GLY A 147 -26.63 8.99 -8.61
N LEU A 148 -25.46 9.20 -9.23
CA LEU A 148 -25.16 10.37 -10.05
C LEU A 148 -25.71 10.13 -11.45
N SER A 149 -26.70 10.93 -11.85
CA SER A 149 -27.50 10.64 -13.04
C SER A 149 -26.77 10.80 -14.38
N GLN A 150 -25.57 11.39 -14.44
CA GLN A 150 -24.67 11.34 -15.60
C GLN A 150 -23.22 11.62 -15.16
N PRO A 151 -22.23 10.82 -15.59
CA PRO A 151 -20.83 11.18 -15.40
C PRO A 151 -20.48 12.27 -16.42
N GLU A 152 -20.17 13.49 -15.94
CA GLU A 152 -19.27 14.35 -16.72
C GLU A 152 -17.95 13.61 -16.80
N PHE A 153 -17.63 13.11 -18.00
CA PHE A 153 -16.38 12.41 -18.31
C PHE A 153 -15.19 13.31 -17.96
N MET A 154 -14.67 13.16 -16.74
CA MET A 154 -13.30 13.51 -16.45
C MET A 154 -12.44 12.31 -16.85
N PRO A 155 -11.43 12.47 -17.72
CA PRO A 155 -10.52 11.37 -18.04
C PRO A 155 -9.76 11.00 -16.77
N VAL A 156 -10.20 9.94 -16.11
CA VAL A 156 -9.57 9.37 -14.92
C VAL A 156 -8.29 8.65 -15.39
N ASN A 157 -7.13 9.18 -15.02
CA ASN A 157 -5.86 8.48 -15.19
C ASN A 157 -5.81 7.31 -14.18
N ASP A 158 -5.19 6.18 -14.49
CA ASP A 158 -5.16 4.98 -13.63
C ASP A 158 -4.67 5.27 -12.18
N TYR A 159 -3.88 6.33 -12.01
CA TYR A 159 -3.43 6.81 -10.70
C TYR A 159 -4.54 7.38 -9.81
N ASP A 160 -5.62 7.90 -10.40
CA ASP A 160 -6.68 8.65 -9.72
C ASP A 160 -7.72 7.71 -9.08
N ILE A 161 -7.85 6.48 -9.58
CA ILE A 161 -8.77 5.45 -9.05
C ILE A 161 -8.41 5.09 -7.60
N THR A 162 -7.12 4.95 -7.30
CA THR A 162 -6.66 4.57 -5.95
C THR A 162 -6.92 5.70 -4.95
N GLU A 163 -6.76 6.95 -5.37
CA GLU A 163 -7.03 8.12 -4.52
C GLU A 163 -8.53 8.33 -4.29
N MET A 164 -9.37 8.08 -5.31
CA MET A 164 -10.83 8.07 -5.17
C MET A 164 -11.32 6.98 -4.22
N LEU A 165 -10.80 5.75 -4.33
CA LEU A 165 -11.16 4.65 -3.43
C LEU A 165 -10.79 4.94 -1.96
N ASN A 166 -9.70 5.69 -1.72
CA ASN A 166 -9.30 6.10 -0.37
C ASN A 166 -10.20 7.18 0.25
N GLN A 167 -11.05 7.86 -0.53
CA GLN A 167 -12.02 8.84 -0.03
C GLN A 167 -13.38 8.21 0.34
N LEU A 168 -13.66 6.99 -0.13
CA LEU A 168 -14.89 6.27 0.18
C LEU A 168 -14.82 5.61 1.56
N SER A 169 -15.97 5.48 2.21
CA SER A 169 -16.07 4.68 3.43
C SER A 169 -15.92 3.19 3.12
N SER A 170 -15.47 2.40 4.10
CA SER A 170 -15.31 0.95 3.92
C SER A 170 -16.61 0.25 3.51
N ASP A 171 -17.77 0.78 3.91
CA ASP A 171 -19.08 0.24 3.54
C ASP A 171 -19.43 0.51 2.07
N GLU A 172 -18.98 1.64 1.51
CA GLU A 172 -19.16 1.98 0.09
C GLU A 172 -18.21 1.18 -0.80
N VAL A 173 -16.97 0.98 -0.35
CA VAL A 173 -15.99 0.13 -1.06
C VAL A 173 -16.51 -1.31 -1.15
N ASN A 174 -17.03 -1.88 -0.06
CA ASN A 174 -17.58 -3.23 -0.07
C ASN A 174 -18.80 -3.36 -0.99
N GLN A 175 -19.66 -2.34 -1.07
CA GLN A 175 -20.78 -2.33 -2.01
C GLN A 175 -20.34 -2.31 -3.48
N ILE A 176 -19.22 -1.65 -3.80
CA ILE A 176 -18.61 -1.68 -5.13
C ILE A 176 -18.11 -3.10 -5.46
N PHE A 177 -17.39 -3.74 -4.54
CA PHE A 177 -16.90 -5.10 -4.74
C PHE A 177 -18.04 -6.13 -4.90
N ASP A 178 -19.05 -6.07 -4.02
CA ASP A 178 -20.24 -6.95 -4.11
C ASP A 178 -20.98 -6.77 -5.43
N PHE A 179 -21.06 -5.53 -5.94
CA PHE A 179 -21.65 -5.25 -7.25
C PHE A 179 -20.83 -5.84 -8.40
N MET A 180 -19.51 -5.67 -8.38
CA MET A 180 -18.61 -6.20 -9.41
C MET A 180 -18.59 -7.74 -9.45
N GLU A 181 -18.59 -8.39 -8.29
CA GLU A 181 -18.67 -9.85 -8.17
C GLU A 181 -19.99 -10.37 -8.74
N ASN A 182 -21.11 -9.70 -8.44
CA ASN A 182 -22.43 -10.08 -8.94
C ASN A 182 -22.60 -9.87 -10.45
N GLN A 183 -21.81 -8.99 -11.07
CA GLN A 183 -21.76 -8.77 -12.52
C GLN A 183 -20.73 -9.66 -13.24
N SER A 184 -19.99 -10.53 -12.52
CA SER A 184 -18.91 -11.36 -13.09
C SER A 184 -17.78 -10.56 -13.76
N ILE A 185 -17.48 -9.37 -13.23
CA ILE A 185 -16.47 -8.45 -13.78
C ILE A 185 -15.07 -8.69 -13.16
N LEU A 186 -15.01 -9.38 -12.02
CA LEU A 186 -13.78 -9.82 -11.35
C LEU A 186 -13.41 -11.26 -11.74
#